data_AF-A0A965YPY0-F1
#
_entry.id   AF-A0A965YPY0-F1
#
_cell.length_a   1.000
_cell.length_b   1.000
_cell.length_c   1.000
_cell.angle_alpha   90.00
_cell.angle_beta   90.00
_cell.angle_gamma   90.00
#
_symmetry.space_group_name_H-M   'P 1'
#
loop_
_entity.id
_entity.type
_entity.pdbx_description
1 polymer ?
#
loop_
_entity_poly.entity_id
_entity_poly.type
_entity_poly.pdbx_seq_one_letter_code
_entity_poly.pdbx_strand_id
1 'polypeptide(L)'
;MSWDYAELSKAAKRAGSPEKLIDQLVDSGRKDMTPWLVVAVGAGATMTVVVQKVSKYLRARKQISDLEVEKAKTELIKGIKHYDEEQEKQHNVENQK
;
A
#
# COMPACT_ATOMS: atom_id res chain seq x y z
N MET A 1 6.53 6.44 -11.28
CA MET A 1 6.55 6.15 -9.82
C MET A 1 6.89 4.68 -9.67
N SER A 2 7.92 4.29 -8.91
CA SER A 2 8.14 2.86 -8.57
C SER A 2 7.55 2.58 -7.18
N TRP A 3 6.75 1.53 -7.03
CA TRP A 3 6.19 1.08 -5.76
C TRP A 3 7.10 0.04 -5.12
N ASP A 4 7.29 0.12 -3.81
CA ASP A 4 8.02 -0.91 -3.06
C ASP A 4 7.05 -2.01 -2.63
N TYR A 5 6.84 -2.99 -3.50
CA TYR A 5 5.90 -4.08 -3.25
C TYR A 5 6.34 -5.01 -2.11
N ALA A 6 7.64 -5.04 -1.78
CA ALA A 6 8.14 -5.78 -0.62
C ALA A 6 7.65 -5.17 0.69
N GLU A 7 7.80 -3.85 0.84
CA GLU A 7 7.29 -3.13 2.01
C GLU A 7 5.76 -3.11 2.06
N LEU A 8 5.08 -2.96 0.91
CA LEU A 8 3.62 -3.03 0.84
C LEU A 8 3.09 -4.41 1.22
N SER A 9 3.76 -5.50 0.82
CA SER A 9 3.43 -6.87 1.26
C SER A 9 3.56 -7.02 2.79
N LYS A 10 4.64 -6.52 3.39
CA LYS A 10 4.80 -6.54 4.86
C LYS A 10 3.70 -5.73 5.56
N ALA A 11 3.37 -4.55 5.04
CA ALA A 11 2.30 -3.72 5.59
C ALA A 11 0.93 -4.40 5.44
N ALA A 12 0.66 -5.06 4.30
CA ALA A 12 -0.56 -5.82 4.07
C ALA A 12 -0.72 -6.99 5.04
N LYS A 13 0.37 -7.71 5.33
CA LYS A 13 0.39 -8.79 6.33
C LYS A 13 0.07 -8.27 7.74
N ARG A 14 0.57 -7.07 8.10
CA ARG A 14 0.24 -6.42 9.39
C ARG A 14 -1.20 -5.91 9.45
N ALA A 15 -1.71 -5.38 8.34
CA ALA A 15 -3.10 -4.91 8.23
C ALA A 15 -4.12 -6.06 8.11
N GLY A 16 -3.65 -7.27 7.77
CA GLY A 16 -4.43 -8.50 7.63
C GLY A 16 -4.87 -8.82 6.21
N SER A 17 -4.77 -7.89 5.26
CA SER A 17 -4.87 -8.17 3.82
C SER A 17 -4.38 -6.97 2.97
N PRO A 18 -4.05 -7.18 1.68
CA PRO A 18 -3.77 -6.08 0.75
C PRO A 18 -4.95 -5.10 0.64
N GLU A 19 -6.19 -5.58 0.58
CA GLU A 19 -7.40 -4.75 0.52
C GLU A 19 -7.53 -3.85 1.75
N LYS A 20 -7.37 -4.41 2.96
CA LYS A 20 -7.43 -3.64 4.21
C LYS A 20 -6.37 -2.54 4.27
N LEU A 21 -5.15 -2.83 3.83
CA LEU A 21 -4.09 -1.82 3.76
C LEU A 21 -4.48 -0.68 2.83
N ILE A 22 -4.96 -1.00 1.62
CA ILE A 22 -5.29 0.01 0.62
C ILE A 22 -6.48 0.86 1.05
N ASP A 23 -7.50 0.27 1.69
CA ASP A 23 -8.63 1.03 2.25
C ASP A 23 -8.16 2.01 3.34
N GLN A 24 -7.30 1.56 4.27
CA GLN A 24 -6.71 2.43 5.28
C GLN A 24 -5.89 3.58 4.66
N LEU A 25 -5.12 3.30 3.61
CA LEU A 25 -4.34 4.31 2.91
C LEU A 25 -5.23 5.36 2.23
N VAL A 26 -6.29 4.92 1.55
CA VAL A 26 -7.24 5.81 0.88
C VAL A 26 -8.00 6.66 1.90
N ASP A 27 -8.50 6.06 2.97
CA ASP A 27 -9.15 6.79 4.05
C ASP A 27 -8.20 7.81 4.69
N SER A 28 -6.91 7.45 4.86
CA SER A 28 -5.89 8.34 5.43
C SER A 28 -5.51 9.52 4.53
N GLY A 29 -5.67 9.35 3.23
CA GLY A 29 -5.45 10.41 2.26
C GLY A 29 -6.68 11.29 2.04
N ARG A 30 -7.90 10.78 2.29
CA ARG A 30 -9.16 11.55 2.22
C ARG A 30 -9.43 12.38 3.47
N LYS A 31 -9.09 11.88 4.67
CA LYS A 31 -9.15 12.66 5.91
C LYS A 31 -7.90 13.53 6.04
N ASP A 32 -8.06 14.79 6.45
CA ASP A 32 -6.94 15.67 6.75
C ASP A 32 -5.92 14.96 7.64
N MET A 33 -4.69 14.79 7.12
CA MET A 33 -3.63 13.88 7.58
C MET A 33 -3.19 14.01 9.06
N THR A 34 -3.74 14.95 9.83
CA THR A 34 -3.24 15.32 11.15
C THR A 34 -3.37 14.20 12.18
N PRO A 35 -4.50 13.48 12.31
CA PRO A 35 -4.63 12.45 13.35
C PRO A 35 -3.94 11.12 12.98
N TRP A 36 -3.83 10.80 11.69
CA TRP A 36 -3.37 9.47 11.26
C TRP A 36 -1.84 9.33 11.21
N LEU A 37 -1.11 10.44 11.10
CA LEU A 37 0.37 10.45 11.16
C LEU A 37 0.88 9.89 12.50
N VAL A 38 0.18 10.13 13.61
CA VAL A 38 0.52 9.59 14.94
C VAL A 38 0.44 8.05 14.98
N VAL A 39 -0.54 7.46 14.28
CA VAL A 39 -0.70 6.01 14.16
C VAL A 39 0.33 5.41 13.19
N ALA A 40 0.65 6.11 12.10
CA ALA A 40 1.64 5.67 11.11
C ALA A 40 3.08 5.64 11.68
N VAL A 41 3.42 6.53 12.61
CA VAL A 41 4.72 6.54 13.30
C VAL A 41 4.95 5.24 14.08
N GLY A 42 3.88 4.63 14.62
CA GLY A 42 3.97 3.31 15.29
C GLY A 42 4.33 2.14 14.35
N ALA A 43 4.12 2.29 13.04
CA ALA A 43 4.39 1.26 12.03
C ALA A 43 5.78 1.35 11.37
N GLY A 44 6.55 2.41 11.66
CA GLY A 44 7.91 2.63 11.16
C GLY A 44 8.00 3.56 9.93
N ALA A 45 9.23 3.94 9.58
CA ALA A 45 9.53 4.95 8.57
C ALA A 45 8.98 4.62 7.16
N THR A 46 8.89 3.35 6.78
CA THR A 46 8.46 2.93 5.44
C THR A 46 6.97 3.16 5.21
N MET A 47 6.12 2.91 6.22
CA MET A 47 4.68 3.20 6.16
C MET A 47 4.42 4.72 6.01
N THR A 48 5.26 5.55 6.65
CA THR A 48 5.19 7.01 6.52
C THR A 48 5.43 7.46 5.08
N VAL A 49 6.41 6.87 4.39
CA VAL A 49 6.69 7.18 2.96
C VAL A 49 5.51 6.80 2.06
N VAL A 50 4.88 5.64 2.28
CA VAL A 50 3.72 5.19 1.51
C VAL A 50 2.54 6.15 1.70
N VAL A 51 2.21 6.50 2.94
CA VAL A 51 1.12 7.42 3.28
C VAL A 51 1.37 8.82 2.69
N GLN A 52 2.61 9.34 2.78
CA GLN A 52 2.99 10.61 2.17
C GLN A 52 2.82 10.59 0.64
N LYS A 53 3.17 9.48 -0.01
CA LYS A 53 3.07 9.31 -1.46
C LYS A 53 1.62 9.23 -1.93
N VAL A 54 0.77 8.49 -1.22
CA VAL A 54 -0.69 8.42 -1.47
C VAL A 54 -1.32 9.80 -1.25
N SER A 55 -0.96 10.47 -0.16
CA SER A 55 -1.50 11.81 0.14
C SER A 55 -1.05 12.86 -0.85
N LYS A 56 0.22 12.82 -1.30
CA LYS A 56 0.71 13.68 -2.39
C LYS A 56 0.00 13.39 -3.70
N TYR A 57 -0.24 12.12 -4.02
CA TYR A 57 -0.98 11.72 -5.22
C TYR A 57 -2.41 12.24 -5.21
N LEU A 58 -3.14 12.06 -4.10
CA LEU A 58 -4.52 12.54 -3.93
C LEU A 58 -4.59 14.08 -3.89
N ARG A 59 -3.72 14.76 -3.13
CA ARG A 59 -3.70 16.23 -3.03
C ARG A 59 -3.29 16.94 -4.33
N ALA A 60 -2.35 16.38 -5.08
CA ALA A 60 -1.89 16.97 -6.34
C ALA A 60 -2.97 16.93 -7.43
N ARG A 61 -3.96 16.05 -7.29
CA ARG A 61 -5.06 15.90 -8.22
C ARG A 61 -6.36 16.22 -7.51
N LYS A 62 -6.60 17.52 -7.29
CA LYS A 62 -7.74 18.10 -6.55
C LYS A 62 -9.15 17.59 -6.94
N GLN A 63 -9.27 16.72 -7.95
CA GLN A 63 -10.47 15.97 -8.33
C GLN A 63 -10.09 14.62 -8.98
N ILE A 64 -9.42 13.70 -8.27
CA ILE A 64 -9.31 12.32 -8.76
C ILE A 64 -10.73 11.76 -8.79
N SER A 65 -11.23 11.45 -9.98
CA SER A 65 -12.51 10.74 -10.12
C SER A 65 -12.45 9.44 -9.33
N ASP A 66 -13.55 9.01 -8.72
CA ASP A 66 -13.56 7.72 -8.00
C ASP A 66 -13.03 6.57 -8.89
N LEU A 67 -13.21 6.66 -10.21
CA LEU A 67 -12.63 5.74 -11.20
C LEU A 67 -11.10 5.66 -11.17
N GLU A 68 -10.40 6.80 -11.08
CA GLU A 68 -8.93 6.81 -11.01
C GLU A 68 -8.43 6.32 -9.65
N VAL A 69 -9.17 6.57 -8.56
CA VAL A 69 -8.87 6.00 -7.25
C VAL A 69 -9.01 4.47 -7.30
N GLU A 70 -10.12 3.96 -7.84
CA GLU A 70 -10.36 2.51 -7.94
C GLU A 70 -9.34 1.80 -8.83
N LYS A 71 -8.88 2.45 -9.91
CA LYS A 71 -7.77 1.93 -10.72
C LYS A 71 -6.47 1.83 -9.91
N ALA A 72 -6.12 2.88 -9.17
CA ALA A 72 -4.92 2.88 -8.34
C ALA A 72 -4.99 1.85 -7.20
N LYS A 73 -6.16 1.69 -6.56
CA LYS A 73 -6.39 0.62 -5.57
C LYS A 73 -6.17 -0.76 -6.19
N THR A 74 -6.76 -1.00 -7.35
CA THR A 74 -6.64 -2.28 -8.07
C THR A 74 -5.19 -2.59 -8.46
N GLU A 75 -4.46 -1.61 -8.97
CA GLU A 75 -3.04 -1.76 -9.33
C GLU A 75 -2.20 -2.14 -8.10
N LEU A 76 -2.38 -1.45 -6.98
CA LEU A 76 -1.64 -1.72 -5.75
C LEU A 76 -1.95 -3.10 -5.18
N ILE A 77 -3.23 -3.49 -5.12
CA ILE A 77 -3.63 -4.82 -4.66
C ILE A 77 -3.01 -5.91 -5.55
N LYS A 78 -3.08 -5.74 -6.87
CA LYS A 78 -2.48 -6.69 -7.83
C LYS A 78 -0.98 -6.80 -7.67
N GLY A 79 -0.27 -5.67 -7.53
CA GLY A 79 1.17 -5.68 -7.35
C GLY A 79 1.62 -6.33 -6.04
N ILE A 80 0.88 -6.13 -4.94
CA ILE A 80 1.15 -6.83 -3.67
C ILE A 80 0.96 -8.34 -3.83
N LYS A 81 -0.17 -8.77 -4.41
CA LYS A 81 -0.47 -10.19 -4.61
C LYS A 81 0.55 -10.87 -5.52
N HIS A 82 0.91 -10.22 -6.62
CA HIS A 82 1.94 -10.72 -7.53
C HIS A 82 3.28 -10.91 -6.83
N TYR A 83 3.70 -9.92 -6.04
CA TYR A 83 4.93 -10.03 -5.25
C TYR A 83 4.87 -11.19 -4.25
N ASP A 84 3.75 -11.37 -3.53
CA ASP A 84 3.59 -12.48 -2.59
C ASP A 84 3.65 -13.85 -3.31
N GLU A 85 2.97 -13.99 -4.45
CA GLU A 85 3.01 -15.21 -5.27
C GLU A 85 4.41 -15.52 -5.80
N GLU A 86 5.16 -14.51 -6.24
CA GLU A 86 6.54 -14.68 -6.70
C GLU A 86 7.45 -15.14 -5.57
N GLN A 87 7.29 -14.58 -4.36
CA GLN A 87 8.06 -14.97 -3.20
C GLN A 87 7.75 -16.40 -2.74
N GLU A 88 6.48 -16.81 -2.77
CA GLU A 88 6.09 -18.19 -2.47
C GLU A 88 6.67 -19.18 -3.47
N LYS A 89 6.63 -18.85 -4.78
CA LYS A 89 7.24 -19.67 -5.84
C LYS A 89 8.75 -19.81 -5.65
N GLN A 90 9.44 -18.73 -5.35
CA GLN A 90 10.89 -18.73 -5.11
C GLN A 90 11.24 -19.60 -3.89
N HIS A 91 10.52 -19.44 -2.78
CA HIS A 91 10.72 -20.24 -1.58
C HIS A 91 10.49 -21.74 -1.82
N ASN A 92 9.48 -22.09 -2.63
CA ASN A 92 9.17 -23.49 -2.93
C ASN A 92 10.19 -24.13 -3.89
N VAL A 93 10.75 -23.37 -4.83
CA VAL A 93 11.80 -23.85 -5.75
C VAL A 93 13.12 -24.10 -5.01
N GLU A 94 13.48 -23.27 -4.04
CA GLU A 94 14.70 -23.43 -3.25
C GLU A 94 14.66 -24.67 -2.34
N ASN A 95 13.49 -25.00 -1.79
CA ASN A 95 13.32 -26.15 -0.89
C ASN A 95 13.19 -27.52 -1.62
N GLN A 96 13.14 -27.53 -2.95
CA GLN A 96 13.06 -28.76 -3.76
C GLN A 96 14.39 -29.13 -4.44
N LYS A 97 15.48 -28.40 -4.15
CA LYS A 97 16.81 -28.58 -4.74
C LYS A 97 17.80 -29.15 -3.74
#